data_AF-A0A926ZTU5-F1
#
_entry.id   AF-A0A926ZTU5-F1
#
_cell.length_a   1.000
_cell.length_b   1.000
_cell.length_c   1.000
_cell.angle_alpha   90.00
_cell.angle_beta   90.00
_cell.angle_gamma   90.00
#
_symmetry.space_group_name_H-M   'P 1'
#
loop_
_entity.id
_entity.type
_entity.pdbx_description
1 polymer ?
#
loop_
_entity_poly.entity_id
_entity_poly.type
_entity_poly.pdbx_seq_one_letter_code
_entity_poly.pdbx_strand_id
1 'polypeptide(L)'
;MWRIKYEKKFLKDCSYHYIRCCGFFSANIACTWEIIQNSVLVSWLPHFHDFGLVFGIIQPIYTGCLGVLMSPESFIQRPIRWLQVISRYQGTHSGAPNFAYELCTQKSEQIFNVDIDIDLRSWCVAVNGAEPIRQQTLEKFAQILEPFGFRRRTFCPGYGLAEATLKVCSVRKTDSPVICTVQESHLNKTVLLKLMKTKKIAGCL
;
A
#
# COMPACT_ATOMS: atom_id res chain seq x y z
N MET A 1 -2.72 14.85 47.59
CA MET A 1 -2.25 13.70 46.79
C MET A 1 -3.24 13.52 45.64
N TRP A 2 -2.75 13.79 44.42
CA TRP A 2 -3.40 13.73 43.08
C TRP A 2 -4.68 14.56 42.83
N ARG A 3 -4.45 15.75 42.28
CA ARG A 3 -5.41 16.69 41.73
C ARG A 3 -4.96 16.96 40.29
N ILE A 4 -5.68 16.50 39.27
CA ILE A 4 -5.44 16.91 37.88
C ILE A 4 -6.60 17.82 37.48
N LYS A 5 -6.30 19.11 37.37
CA LYS A 5 -7.19 20.15 36.85
C LYS A 5 -7.28 19.99 35.33
N TYR A 6 -8.47 19.77 34.79
CA TYR A 6 -8.79 20.10 33.40
C TYR A 6 -9.50 21.45 33.39
N GLU A 7 -8.79 22.49 32.95
CA GLU A 7 -9.32 23.85 32.84
C GLU A 7 -9.45 24.24 31.36
N LYS A 8 -10.55 24.93 31.07
CA LYS A 8 -11.13 25.25 29.76
C LYS A 8 -10.15 25.95 28.79
N LYS A 9 -10.06 25.45 27.56
CA LYS A 9 -9.92 26.29 26.36
C LYS A 9 -10.40 25.55 25.10
N PHE A 10 -11.72 25.37 25.03
CA PHE A 10 -12.42 25.06 23.78
C PHE A 10 -12.48 26.36 22.95
N LEU A 11 -12.31 26.23 21.62
CA LEU A 11 -12.43 27.25 20.57
C LEU A 11 -11.18 28.10 20.28
N LYS A 12 -10.31 27.64 19.36
CA LYS A 12 -9.73 28.46 18.25
C LYS A 12 -8.79 27.78 17.22
N ASP A 13 -8.39 26.50 17.33
CA ASP A 13 -7.33 25.94 16.47
C ASP A 13 -7.69 24.63 15.72
N CYS A 14 -8.70 24.64 14.85
CA CYS A 14 -9.00 23.47 13.99
C CYS A 14 -7.91 23.19 12.93
N SER A 15 -7.17 24.20 12.47
CA SER A 15 -6.18 24.06 11.40
C SER A 15 -4.87 23.39 11.85
N TYR A 16 -4.45 23.62 13.11
CA TYR A 16 -3.18 23.11 13.64
C TYR A 16 -3.27 21.66 14.14
N HIS A 17 -4.45 21.20 14.56
CA HIS A 17 -4.64 19.81 15.01
C HIS A 17 -4.60 18.83 13.84
N TYR A 18 -5.19 19.21 12.70
CA TYR A 18 -5.21 18.38 11.50
C TYR A 18 -3.81 18.14 10.92
N ILE A 19 -2.96 19.18 10.89
CA ILE A 19 -1.56 19.07 10.45
C ILE A 19 -0.74 18.15 11.38
N ARG A 20 -1.00 18.18 12.69
CA ARG A 20 -0.34 17.28 13.66
C ARG A 20 -0.79 15.82 13.50
N CYS A 21 -2.08 15.59 13.25
CA CYS A 21 -2.60 14.26 12.93
C CYS A 21 -2.03 13.74 11.61
N CYS A 22 -2.11 14.51 10.51
CA CYS A 22 -1.52 14.12 9.22
C CYS A 22 -0.02 13.85 9.33
N GLY A 23 0.72 14.68 10.07
CA GLY A 23 2.15 14.47 10.33
C GLY A 23 2.45 13.17 11.06
N PHE A 24 1.61 12.77 12.03
CA PHE A 24 1.75 11.48 12.71
C PHE A 24 1.50 10.29 11.78
N PHE A 25 0.48 10.36 10.93
CA PHE A 25 0.17 9.27 9.98
C PHE A 25 1.23 9.15 8.88
N SER A 26 1.63 10.24 8.26
CA SER A 26 2.68 10.23 7.24
C SER A 26 4.05 9.88 7.81
N ALA A 27 4.34 10.24 9.06
CA ALA A 27 5.52 9.73 9.78
C ALA A 27 5.43 8.20 9.96
N ASN A 28 4.29 7.69 10.40
CA ASN A 28 4.11 6.25 10.60
C ASN A 28 4.21 5.45 9.29
N ILE A 29 3.67 5.98 8.19
CA ILE A 29 3.83 5.44 6.83
C ILE A 29 5.32 5.45 6.43
N ALA A 30 5.99 6.61 6.56
CA ALA A 30 7.40 6.75 6.22
C ALA A 30 8.29 5.78 7.03
N CYS A 31 8.04 5.61 8.33
CA CYS A 31 8.81 4.67 9.15
C CYS A 31 8.54 3.20 8.78
N THR A 32 7.29 2.83 8.46
CA THR A 32 6.93 1.43 8.17
C THR A 32 7.48 0.96 6.82
N TRP A 33 7.48 1.86 5.84
CA TRP A 33 7.89 1.56 4.47
C TRP A 33 9.24 2.18 4.10
N GLU A 34 9.92 2.82 5.06
CA GLU A 34 11.20 3.52 4.86
C GLU A 34 11.18 4.52 3.70
N ILE A 35 10.11 5.32 3.63
CA ILE A 35 10.00 6.38 2.62
C ILE A 35 10.89 7.54 3.03
N ILE A 36 12.01 7.66 2.32
CA ILE A 36 12.99 8.73 2.47
C ILE A 36 12.94 9.70 1.28
N GLN A 37 13.64 10.83 1.38
CA GLN A 37 13.68 11.87 0.34
C GLN A 37 14.08 11.34 -1.06
N ASN A 38 14.97 10.35 -1.13
CA ASN A 38 15.40 9.76 -2.41
C ASN A 38 14.43 8.70 -2.96
N SER A 39 13.30 8.47 -2.29
CA SER A 39 12.28 7.55 -2.79
C SER A 39 11.55 8.14 -4.01
N VAL A 40 11.08 7.26 -4.87
CA VAL A 40 10.15 7.58 -5.95
C VAL A 40 8.83 6.83 -5.69
N LEU A 41 7.76 7.59 -5.49
CA LEU A 41 6.44 7.09 -5.11
C LEU A 41 5.51 7.22 -6.31
N VAL A 42 5.09 6.08 -6.87
CA VAL A 42 4.25 6.01 -8.06
C VAL A 42 2.82 5.70 -7.66
N SER A 43 1.86 6.47 -8.15
CA SER A 43 0.44 6.25 -7.88
C SER A 43 -0.42 6.51 -9.10
N TRP A 44 -1.37 5.61 -9.35
CA TRP A 44 -2.49 5.81 -10.27
C TRP A 44 -3.83 5.91 -9.54
N LEU A 45 -3.81 5.80 -8.20
CA LEU A 45 -5.01 5.70 -7.40
C LEU A 45 -5.81 7.01 -7.44
N PRO A 46 -7.15 6.94 -7.45
CA PRO A 46 -7.96 8.14 -7.47
C PRO A 46 -7.71 9.04 -6.26
N HIS A 47 -7.51 10.34 -6.49
CA HIS A 47 -7.19 11.30 -5.42
C HIS A 47 -8.38 11.58 -4.49
N PHE A 48 -9.60 11.18 -4.87
CA PHE A 48 -10.78 11.25 -4.01
C PHE A 48 -10.91 10.05 -3.07
N HIS A 49 -10.05 9.02 -3.22
CA HIS A 49 -9.93 7.91 -2.29
C HIS A 49 -8.80 8.20 -1.31
N ASP A 50 -8.96 7.85 -0.03
CA ASP A 50 -7.97 8.10 1.03
C ASP A 50 -6.58 7.53 0.69
N PHE A 51 -6.52 6.32 0.13
CA PHE A 51 -5.30 5.69 -0.36
C PHE A 51 -4.61 6.53 -1.44
N GLY A 52 -5.34 7.00 -2.46
CA GLY A 52 -4.74 7.84 -3.51
C GLY A 52 -4.31 9.21 -3.01
N LEU A 53 -5.10 9.82 -2.12
CA LEU A 53 -4.79 11.12 -1.53
C LEU A 53 -3.59 11.06 -0.58
N VAL A 54 -3.65 10.20 0.44
CA VAL A 54 -2.67 10.13 1.51
C VAL A 54 -1.37 9.51 1.01
N PHE A 55 -1.41 8.35 0.35
CA PHE A 55 -0.20 7.70 -0.15
C PHE A 55 0.33 8.36 -1.42
N GLY A 56 -0.54 8.72 -2.36
CA GLY A 56 -0.12 9.24 -3.66
C GLY A 56 0.29 10.71 -3.67
N ILE A 57 -0.35 11.57 -2.85
CA ILE A 57 -0.11 13.02 -2.87
C ILE A 57 0.52 13.52 -1.58
N ILE A 58 -0.07 13.24 -0.42
CA ILE A 58 0.37 13.82 0.86
C ILE A 58 1.73 13.23 1.27
N GLN A 59 1.91 11.92 1.14
CA GLN A 59 3.14 11.25 1.54
C GLN A 59 4.41 11.79 0.85
N PRO A 60 4.49 11.92 -0.48
CA PRO A 60 5.69 12.45 -1.13
C PRO A 60 5.95 13.92 -0.76
N ILE A 61 4.91 14.73 -0.55
CA ILE A 61 5.05 16.11 -0.04
C ILE A 61 5.65 16.09 1.37
N TYR A 62 5.15 15.20 2.24
CA TYR A 62 5.64 15.07 3.62
C TYR A 62 7.11 14.64 3.68
N THR A 63 7.53 13.66 2.88
CA THR A 63 8.91 13.15 2.87
C THR A 63 9.86 13.91 1.95
N GLY A 64 9.36 14.87 1.17
CA GLY A 64 10.13 15.60 0.16
C GLY A 64 10.64 14.72 -0.98
N CYS A 65 9.99 13.58 -1.23
CA CYS A 65 10.40 12.62 -2.26
C CYS A 65 9.64 12.82 -3.56
N LEU A 66 10.10 12.19 -4.65
CA LEU A 66 9.44 12.35 -5.95
C LEU A 66 8.10 11.58 -5.97
N GLY A 67 6.99 12.29 -6.17
CA GLY A 67 5.68 11.72 -6.45
C GLY A 67 5.39 11.69 -7.95
N VAL A 68 5.12 10.51 -8.51
CA VAL A 68 4.75 10.30 -9.91
C VAL A 68 3.30 9.86 -10.00
N LEU A 69 2.47 10.68 -10.63
CA LEU A 69 1.03 10.42 -10.76
C LEU A 69 0.68 10.03 -12.20
N MET A 70 -0.21 9.05 -12.34
CA MET A 70 -0.86 8.72 -13.61
C MET A 70 -2.37 8.61 -13.41
N SER A 71 -3.16 8.71 -14.48
CA SER A 71 -4.62 8.65 -14.35
C SER A 71 -5.12 7.22 -14.03
N PRO A 72 -6.15 7.07 -13.19
CA PRO A 72 -6.77 5.76 -12.94
C PRO A 72 -7.28 5.11 -14.24
N GLU A 73 -7.88 5.89 -15.14
CA GLU A 73 -8.38 5.44 -16.44
C GLU A 73 -7.26 4.86 -17.30
N SER A 74 -6.08 5.49 -17.25
CA SER A 74 -4.90 5.03 -17.99
C SER A 74 -4.49 3.63 -17.52
N PHE A 75 -4.54 3.36 -16.22
CA PHE A 75 -4.30 2.04 -15.65
C PHE A 75 -5.39 1.04 -16.08
N ILE A 76 -6.67 1.38 -15.91
CA ILE A 76 -7.79 0.48 -16.23
C ILE A 76 -7.78 0.05 -17.69
N GLN A 77 -7.54 0.99 -18.61
CA GLN A 77 -7.44 0.69 -20.04
C GLN A 77 -6.30 -0.29 -20.33
N ARG A 78 -5.10 -0.01 -19.79
CA ARG A 78 -3.89 -0.79 -20.07
C ARG A 78 -3.02 -0.92 -18.81
N PRO A 79 -3.25 -1.96 -17.97
CA PRO A 79 -2.58 -2.13 -16.68
C PRO A 79 -1.05 -2.14 -16.75
N ILE A 80 -0.47 -2.59 -17.87
CA ILE A 80 0.98 -2.56 -18.10
C ILE A 80 1.59 -1.16 -17.99
N ARG A 81 0.81 -0.10 -18.23
CA ARG A 81 1.27 1.29 -18.05
C ARG A 81 1.75 1.56 -16.63
N TRP A 82 1.16 0.91 -15.63
CA TRP A 82 1.62 1.05 -14.26
C TRP A 82 3.06 0.53 -14.09
N LEU A 83 3.34 -0.67 -14.60
CA LEU A 83 4.68 -1.26 -14.56
C LEU A 83 5.69 -0.46 -15.40
N GLN A 84 5.25 0.10 -16.53
CA GLN A 84 6.07 0.98 -17.37
C GLN A 84 6.43 2.29 -16.66
N VAL A 85 5.48 2.90 -15.94
CA VAL A 85 5.74 4.12 -15.17
C VAL A 85 6.68 3.80 -14.02
N ILE A 86 6.49 2.68 -13.31
CA ILE A 86 7.44 2.23 -12.28
C ILE A 86 8.83 2.07 -12.88
N SER A 87 8.98 1.35 -13.99
CA SER A 87 10.28 1.14 -14.61
C SER A 87 10.93 2.44 -15.09
N ARG A 88 10.19 3.27 -15.82
CA ARG A 88 10.66 4.54 -16.39
C ARG A 88 11.20 5.50 -15.32
N TYR A 89 10.51 5.60 -14.19
CA TYR A 89 10.88 6.52 -13.11
C TYR A 89 11.68 5.85 -12.00
N GLN A 90 12.06 4.58 -12.17
CA GLN A 90 12.72 3.78 -11.12
C GLN A 90 11.92 3.82 -9.79
N GLY A 91 10.61 3.64 -9.92
CA GLY A 91 9.63 3.69 -8.85
C GLY A 91 9.98 2.71 -7.72
N THR A 92 10.26 3.26 -6.55
CA THR A 92 10.63 2.50 -5.35
C THR A 92 9.41 2.03 -4.55
N HIS A 93 8.36 2.85 -4.53
CA HIS A 93 7.16 2.63 -3.74
C HIS A 93 5.95 2.78 -4.66
N SER A 94 5.02 1.83 -4.60
CA SER A 94 3.75 1.92 -5.29
C SER A 94 2.73 1.04 -4.57
N GLY A 95 1.45 1.36 -4.68
CA GLY A 95 0.40 0.61 -4.02
C GLY A 95 -0.86 0.53 -4.86
N ALA A 96 -1.66 -0.51 -4.60
CA ALA A 96 -2.96 -0.68 -5.23
C ALA A 96 -3.85 -1.65 -4.43
N PRO A 97 -5.16 -1.67 -4.69
CA PRO A 97 -6.02 -2.76 -4.25
C PRO A 97 -5.70 -4.09 -4.94
N ASN A 98 -6.14 -5.19 -4.34
CA ASN A 98 -5.80 -6.54 -4.80
C ASN A 98 -6.21 -6.79 -6.27
N PHE A 99 -7.35 -6.27 -6.74
CA PHE A 99 -7.82 -6.38 -8.11
C PHE A 99 -6.81 -5.85 -9.14
N ALA A 100 -6.03 -4.83 -8.80
CA ALA A 100 -5.09 -4.22 -9.74
C ALA A 100 -3.94 -5.17 -10.07
N TYR A 101 -3.47 -5.91 -9.06
CA TYR A 101 -2.50 -6.97 -9.24
C TYR A 101 -3.10 -8.09 -10.11
N GLU A 102 -4.38 -8.44 -9.91
CA GLU A 102 -5.08 -9.41 -10.76
C GLU A 102 -5.14 -8.95 -12.22
N LEU A 103 -5.55 -7.70 -12.47
CA LEU A 103 -5.63 -7.14 -13.83
C LEU A 103 -4.28 -7.17 -14.56
N CYS A 104 -3.17 -6.92 -13.84
CA CYS A 104 -1.83 -7.05 -14.42
C CYS A 104 -1.55 -8.50 -14.84
N THR A 105 -1.90 -9.48 -14.00
CA THR A 105 -1.69 -10.91 -14.33
C THR A 105 -2.61 -11.43 -15.43
N GLN A 106 -3.85 -10.96 -15.50
CA GLN A 106 -4.81 -11.37 -16.53
C GLN A 106 -4.40 -10.89 -17.93
N LYS A 107 -3.74 -9.74 -18.00
CA LYS A 107 -3.21 -9.16 -19.23
C LYS A 107 -1.71 -9.44 -19.40
N SER A 108 -1.21 -10.57 -18.88
CA SER A 108 0.20 -10.95 -18.92
C SER A 108 0.77 -11.09 -20.32
N GLU A 109 -0.04 -11.45 -21.32
CA GLU A 109 0.36 -11.43 -22.73
C GLU A 109 0.82 -10.03 -23.17
N GLN A 110 0.19 -8.97 -22.65
CA GLN A 110 0.62 -7.58 -22.87
C GLN A 110 1.88 -7.20 -22.10
N ILE A 111 2.46 -8.10 -21.32
CA ILE A 111 3.72 -7.90 -20.61
C ILE A 111 4.85 -8.52 -21.43
N PHE A 112 4.62 -9.71 -21.98
CA PHE A 112 5.62 -10.47 -22.75
C PHE A 112 5.67 -10.10 -24.25
N ASN A 113 4.58 -9.59 -24.83
CA ASN A 113 4.49 -9.26 -26.26
C ASN A 113 4.81 -7.80 -26.60
N VAL A 114 5.27 -6.99 -25.65
CA VAL A 114 5.68 -5.60 -25.93
C VAL A 114 7.19 -5.55 -26.03
N ASP A 115 7.69 -4.90 -27.08
CA ASP A 115 9.10 -4.50 -27.25
C ASP A 115 9.55 -3.46 -26.20
N ILE A 116 9.08 -3.58 -24.96
CA ILE A 116 9.29 -2.62 -23.89
C ILE A 116 10.10 -3.32 -22.82
N ASP A 117 11.31 -2.82 -22.64
CA ASP A 117 12.20 -3.21 -21.55
C ASP A 117 11.58 -2.76 -20.22
N ILE A 118 11.03 -3.71 -19.47
CA ILE A 118 10.48 -3.48 -18.13
C ILE A 118 11.50 -3.98 -17.12
N ASP A 119 11.97 -3.06 -16.29
CA ASP A 119 12.80 -3.35 -15.13
C ASP A 119 12.12 -2.85 -13.85
N LEU A 120 11.80 -3.79 -12.95
CA LEU A 120 11.12 -3.57 -11.68
C LEU A 120 12.05 -3.76 -10.46
N ARG A 121 13.36 -3.86 -10.67
CA ARG A 121 14.34 -4.07 -9.57
C ARG A 121 14.36 -2.94 -8.54
N SER A 122 13.98 -1.72 -8.94
CA SER A 122 13.86 -0.56 -8.05
C SER A 122 12.66 -0.67 -7.10
N TRP A 123 11.63 -1.45 -7.44
CA TRP A 123 10.40 -1.55 -6.66
C TRP A 123 10.62 -2.35 -5.37
N CYS A 124 10.69 -1.64 -4.23
CA CYS A 124 10.97 -2.23 -2.92
C CYS A 124 9.76 -2.28 -1.98
N VAL A 125 8.70 -1.51 -2.24
CA VAL A 125 7.44 -1.56 -1.49
C VAL A 125 6.23 -1.57 -2.44
N ALA A 126 5.55 -2.71 -2.52
CA ALA A 126 4.30 -2.93 -3.25
C ALA A 126 3.15 -3.08 -2.24
N VAL A 127 2.47 -1.97 -1.94
CA VAL A 127 1.37 -1.97 -0.97
C VAL A 127 0.13 -2.64 -1.59
N ASN A 128 -0.47 -3.59 -0.88
CA ASN A 128 -1.76 -4.18 -1.25
C ASN A 128 -2.75 -3.99 -0.09
N GLY A 129 -3.87 -3.31 -0.34
CA GLY A 129 -4.84 -2.93 0.70
C GLY A 129 -6.16 -2.42 0.11
N ALA A 130 -6.98 -1.75 0.92
CA ALA A 130 -8.32 -1.25 0.55
C ALA A 130 -9.39 -2.31 0.18
N GLU A 131 -9.01 -3.58 0.03
CA GLU A 131 -9.93 -4.71 -0.18
C GLU A 131 -9.32 -6.02 0.36
N PRO A 132 -10.09 -7.13 0.43
CA PRO A 132 -9.55 -8.42 0.82
C PRO A 132 -8.39 -8.89 -0.08
N ILE A 133 -7.24 -9.17 0.55
CA ILE A 133 -6.00 -9.55 -0.13
C ILE A 133 -5.98 -11.07 -0.36
N ARG A 134 -5.81 -11.48 -1.61
CA ARG A 134 -5.81 -12.89 -2.01
C ARG A 134 -4.38 -13.37 -2.21
N GLN A 135 -3.98 -14.42 -1.49
CA GLN A 135 -2.66 -15.02 -1.64
C GLN A 135 -2.36 -15.44 -3.09
N GLN A 136 -3.32 -16.08 -3.77
CA GLN A 136 -3.14 -16.58 -5.13
C GLN A 136 -2.81 -15.44 -6.11
N THR A 137 -3.39 -14.26 -5.90
CA THR A 137 -3.12 -13.06 -6.70
C THR A 137 -1.68 -12.61 -6.52
N LEU A 138 -1.20 -12.52 -5.28
CA LEU A 138 0.18 -12.14 -4.97
C LEU A 138 1.19 -13.14 -5.56
N GLU A 139 0.90 -14.44 -5.48
CA GLU A 139 1.76 -15.50 -6.00
C GLU A 139 1.86 -15.44 -7.53
N LYS A 140 0.72 -15.37 -8.22
CA LYS A 140 0.68 -15.24 -9.68
C LYS A 140 1.39 -13.99 -10.17
N PHE A 141 1.16 -12.85 -9.50
CA PHE A 141 1.80 -11.58 -9.86
C PHE A 141 3.32 -11.65 -9.71
N ALA A 142 3.80 -12.17 -8.57
CA ALA A 142 5.23 -12.33 -8.36
C ALA A 142 5.87 -13.28 -9.38
N GLN A 143 5.23 -14.41 -9.67
CA GLN A 143 5.75 -15.38 -10.64
C GLN A 143 5.84 -14.80 -12.05
N ILE A 144 4.80 -14.09 -12.50
CA ILE A 144 4.77 -13.48 -13.84
C ILE A 144 5.82 -12.36 -13.97
N LEU A 145 6.07 -11.61 -12.89
CA LEU A 145 6.95 -10.45 -12.91
C LEU A 145 8.38 -10.69 -12.39
N GLU A 146 8.68 -11.89 -11.92
CA GLU A 146 10.02 -12.29 -11.48
C GLU A 146 11.08 -12.09 -12.58
N PRO A 147 10.85 -12.44 -13.86
CA PRO A 147 11.82 -12.20 -14.93
C PRO A 147 12.17 -10.72 -15.13
N PHE A 148 11.24 -9.82 -14.79
CA PHE A 148 11.43 -8.36 -14.87
C PHE A 148 12.02 -7.77 -13.58
N GLY A 149 12.46 -8.62 -12.64
CA GLY A 149 13.14 -8.21 -11.42
C GLY A 149 12.23 -7.91 -10.22
N PHE A 150 10.92 -8.14 -10.33
CA PHE A 150 10.02 -8.04 -9.18
C PHE A 150 10.31 -9.16 -8.18
N ARG A 151 10.29 -8.84 -6.88
CA ARG A 151 10.59 -9.80 -5.82
C ARG A 151 9.37 -10.02 -4.94
N ARG A 152 9.01 -11.27 -4.63
CA ARG A 152 7.86 -11.61 -3.78
C ARG A 152 7.85 -10.91 -2.41
N ARG A 153 9.04 -10.60 -1.87
CA ARG A 153 9.22 -9.88 -0.60
C ARG A 153 8.88 -8.39 -0.66
N THR A 154 8.77 -7.81 -1.86
CA THR A 154 8.40 -6.41 -2.09
C THR A 154 6.96 -6.13 -1.63
N PHE A 155 6.11 -7.16 -1.53
CA PHE A 155 4.74 -6.98 -1.08
C PHE A 155 4.65 -6.54 0.39
N CYS A 156 3.94 -5.43 0.61
CA CYS A 156 3.54 -4.94 1.91
C CYS A 156 2.01 -4.91 2.02
N PRO A 157 1.35 -6.07 2.26
CA PRO A 157 -0.07 -6.12 2.60
C PRO A 157 -0.40 -5.16 3.75
N GLY A 158 -1.58 -4.58 3.73
CA GLY A 158 -2.01 -3.63 4.74
C GLY A 158 -3.52 -3.53 4.88
N TYR A 159 -3.96 -3.22 6.09
CA TYR A 159 -5.34 -2.87 6.41
C TYR A 159 -5.43 -1.41 6.85
N GLY A 160 -6.54 -0.80 6.46
CA GLY A 160 -6.75 0.62 6.52
C GLY A 160 -8.20 1.03 6.30
N LEU A 161 -8.53 2.24 6.73
CA LEU A 161 -9.84 2.86 6.58
C LEU A 161 -9.73 4.38 6.72
N ALA A 162 -10.65 5.11 6.09
CA ALA A 162 -10.66 6.57 6.05
C ALA A 162 -10.82 7.19 7.44
N GLU A 163 -11.59 6.55 8.32
CA GLU A 163 -11.79 6.97 9.71
C GLU A 163 -10.48 6.92 10.53
N ALA A 164 -9.51 6.12 10.08
CA ALA A 164 -8.15 6.06 10.62
C ALA A 164 -7.13 6.73 9.69
N THR A 165 -7.59 7.66 8.84
CA THR A 165 -6.83 8.40 7.81
C THR A 165 -6.36 7.57 6.62
N LEU A 166 -5.69 6.44 6.87
CA LEU A 166 -5.36 5.49 5.82
C LEU A 166 -4.97 4.14 6.42
N LYS A 167 -3.79 4.03 7.03
CA LYS A 167 -3.16 2.75 7.38
C LYS A 167 -3.27 2.49 8.89
N VAL A 168 -3.87 1.35 9.25
CA VAL A 168 -3.90 0.86 10.64
C VAL A 168 -2.77 -0.14 10.89
N CYS A 169 -2.60 -1.13 10.00
CA CYS A 169 -1.51 -2.08 10.07
C CYS A 169 -0.99 -2.42 8.66
N SER A 170 0.33 -2.64 8.55
CA SER A 170 0.97 -3.08 7.30
C SER A 170 2.21 -3.91 7.61
N VAL A 171 2.56 -4.83 6.72
CA VAL A 171 3.87 -5.48 6.71
C VAL A 171 4.95 -4.41 6.46
N ARG A 172 6.00 -4.41 7.28
CA ARG A 172 7.15 -3.51 7.12
C ARG A 172 7.94 -3.89 5.87
N LYS A 173 8.63 -2.92 5.28
CA LYS A 173 9.52 -3.16 4.11
C LYS A 173 10.58 -4.24 4.37
N THR A 174 11.07 -4.35 5.60
CA THR A 174 12.09 -5.34 6.01
C THR A 174 11.56 -6.75 6.18
N ASP A 175 10.24 -6.91 6.25
CA ASP A 175 9.60 -8.16 6.62
C ASP A 175 8.96 -8.82 5.40
N SER A 176 8.95 -10.14 5.38
CA SER A 176 8.22 -10.87 4.34
C SER A 176 6.75 -11.07 4.76
N PRO A 177 5.80 -10.96 3.81
CA PRO A 177 4.39 -11.15 4.14
C PRO A 177 4.12 -12.57 4.62
N VAL A 178 3.45 -12.68 5.77
CA VAL A 178 3.06 -13.97 6.36
C VAL A 178 1.65 -14.33 5.90
N ILE A 179 1.46 -15.58 5.51
CA ILE A 179 0.14 -16.11 5.12
C ILE A 179 -0.43 -16.86 6.32
N CYS A 180 -1.57 -16.40 6.81
CA CYS A 180 -2.27 -17.03 7.91
C CYS A 180 -3.50 -17.74 7.41
N THR A 181 -3.70 -18.97 7.89
CA THR A 181 -4.94 -19.68 7.64
C THR A 181 -5.87 -19.47 8.83
N VAL A 182 -7.05 -18.88 8.60
CA VAL A 182 -8.06 -18.61 9.63
C VAL A 182 -9.35 -19.38 9.36
N GLN A 183 -10.08 -19.73 10.42
CA GLN A 183 -11.39 -20.37 10.29
C GLN A 183 -12.50 -19.31 10.24
N GLU A 184 -13.44 -19.50 9.31
CA GLU A 184 -14.58 -18.59 9.10
C GLU A 184 -15.46 -18.42 10.34
N SER A 185 -15.66 -19.49 11.10
CA SER A 185 -16.41 -19.48 12.36
C SER A 185 -15.80 -18.57 13.45
N HIS A 186 -14.53 -18.19 13.31
CA HIS A 186 -13.83 -17.33 14.27
C HIS A 186 -13.74 -15.87 13.81
N LEU A 187 -14.05 -15.55 12.55
CA LEU A 187 -14.01 -14.18 12.02
C LEU A 187 -15.11 -13.27 12.61
N ASN A 188 -16.22 -13.84 13.07
CA ASN A 188 -17.36 -13.10 13.65
C ASN A 188 -17.26 -12.92 15.18
N LYS A 189 -16.17 -13.37 15.81
CA LYS A 189 -15.95 -13.21 17.25
C LYS A 189 -14.74 -12.32 17.45
N THR A 190 -14.84 -11.33 18.33
CA THR A 190 -13.70 -10.52 18.82
C THR A 190 -12.76 -11.42 19.62
N VAL A 191 -12.00 -12.27 18.94
CA VAL A 191 -11.07 -13.23 19.55
C VAL A 191 -9.77 -13.16 18.78
N LEU A 192 -8.66 -13.02 19.52
CA LEU A 192 -7.31 -13.22 19.00
C LEU A 192 -7.23 -14.61 18.40
N LEU A 193 -7.18 -14.68 17.06
CA LEU A 193 -7.27 -15.94 16.33
C LEU A 193 -6.06 -16.82 16.61
N LYS A 194 -6.29 -17.96 17.26
CA LYS A 194 -5.32 -19.06 17.32
C LYS A 194 -5.29 -19.72 15.94
N LEU A 195 -4.14 -19.66 15.28
CA LEU A 195 -3.90 -20.12 13.90
C LEU A 195 -4.26 -21.61 13.72
N MET A 196 -5.39 -21.93 13.08
CA MET A 196 -5.68 -23.26 12.53
C MET A 196 -6.62 -23.19 11.30
N LYS A 197 -6.52 -24.23 10.46
CA LYS A 197 -6.89 -24.32 9.04
C LYS A 197 -8.37 -24.06 8.71
N THR A 198 -8.65 -23.13 7.76
CA THR A 198 -9.53 -23.33 6.58
C THR A 198 -9.55 -22.21 5.50
N LYS A 199 -9.10 -20.97 5.72
CA LYS A 199 -8.94 -19.93 4.65
C LYS A 199 -7.61 -19.18 4.74
N LYS A 200 -6.81 -19.15 3.65
CA LYS A 200 -5.52 -18.44 3.61
C LYS A 200 -5.73 -16.97 3.28
N ILE A 201 -5.47 -16.09 4.24
CA ILE A 201 -5.50 -14.64 4.07
C ILE A 201 -4.06 -14.13 4.16
N ALA A 202 -3.64 -13.29 3.22
CA ALA A 202 -2.41 -12.53 3.35
C ALA A 202 -2.75 -11.23 4.08
N GLY A 203 -2.11 -10.99 5.22
CA GLY A 203 -2.44 -9.85 6.08
C GLY A 203 -1.27 -9.44 6.94
N CYS A 204 -1.52 -8.51 7.84
CA CYS A 204 -0.56 -8.09 8.85
C CYS A 204 -0.86 -8.87 10.12
N LEU A 205 0.17 -9.50 10.69
CA LEU A 205 0.14 -10.04 12.04
C LEU A 205 0.67 -8.98 13.01
#